data_AF-A0A960SUM1-F1
#
_entry.id   AF-A0A960SUM1-F1
#
_cell.length_a   1.000
_cell.length_b   1.000
_cell.length_c   1.000
_cell.angle_alpha   90.00
_cell.angle_beta   90.00
_cell.angle_gamma   90.00
#
_symmetry.space_group_name_H-M   'P 1'
#
loop_
_entity.id
_entity.type
_entity.pdbx_description
1 polymer ?
#
loop_
_entity_poly.entity_id
_entity_poly.type
_entity_poly.pdbx_seq_one_letter_code
_entity_poly.pdbx_strand_id
1 'polypeptide(L)'
;LAGHDPKDATSARRLAGGHAAARRDAPGDLGGVRIGLDRWALEEAEAPVRAAIEAASEVLKERGATLAEVTLPLSEHALSAYALIAAAEASSNLARFDGVRFGRRERREDLMATYRATRGRGFGPEVKRRILLGTYALRAGYADRLYEKALALRARLIEGYRALFRSVDALLSPTSPGTAFRLGERLDDPLSMYRADRLTLPSSLAGLPALSLPVGMA
;
A
#
# COMPACT_ATOMS: atom_id res chain seq x y z
N LEU A 1 -15.66 -14.12 -3.77
CA LEU A 1 -15.31 -12.78 -3.23
C LEU A 1 -15.28 -11.73 -4.32
N ALA A 2 -14.52 -11.92 -5.42
CA ALA A 2 -14.55 -10.96 -6.53
C ALA A 2 -15.94 -10.89 -7.19
N GLY A 3 -16.33 -9.70 -7.65
CA GLY A 3 -17.63 -9.42 -8.25
C GLY A 3 -17.99 -7.95 -8.17
N HIS A 4 -18.85 -7.49 -9.08
CA HIS A 4 -19.58 -6.24 -8.86
C HIS A 4 -20.56 -6.42 -7.71
N ASP A 5 -20.65 -5.44 -6.81
CA ASP A 5 -21.62 -5.41 -5.71
C ASP A 5 -22.46 -4.13 -5.80
N PRO A 6 -23.80 -4.22 -5.96
CA PRO A 6 -24.67 -3.04 -5.97
C PRO A 6 -24.63 -2.22 -4.66
N LYS A 7 -24.14 -2.77 -3.55
CA LYS A 7 -23.96 -2.04 -2.28
C LYS A 7 -22.62 -1.29 -2.19
N ASP A 8 -21.72 -1.51 -3.14
CA ASP A 8 -20.42 -0.85 -3.22
C ASP A 8 -20.29 -0.06 -4.53
N ALA A 9 -20.44 1.27 -4.42
CA ALA A 9 -20.30 2.20 -5.54
C ALA A 9 -18.88 2.23 -6.15
N THR A 10 -17.88 1.71 -5.44
CA THR A 10 -16.49 1.61 -5.92
C THR A 10 -16.19 0.27 -6.59
N SER A 11 -17.11 -0.70 -6.53
CA SER A 11 -16.93 -2.00 -7.17
C SER A 11 -16.96 -1.89 -8.70
N ALA A 12 -16.01 -2.52 -9.37
CA ALA A 12 -15.92 -2.48 -10.82
C ALA A 12 -17.06 -3.29 -11.46
N ARG A 13 -17.75 -2.72 -12.46
CA ARG A 13 -18.79 -3.40 -13.27
C ARG A 13 -18.24 -4.45 -14.25
N ARG A 14 -16.98 -4.83 -14.12
CA ARG A 14 -16.34 -5.84 -14.98
C ARG A 14 -16.69 -7.24 -14.47
N LEU A 15 -16.80 -8.21 -15.36
CA LEU A 15 -16.96 -9.61 -14.98
C LEU A 15 -15.80 -10.03 -14.09
N ALA A 16 -16.11 -10.35 -12.84
CA ALA A 16 -15.18 -11.02 -11.95
C ALA A 16 -15.18 -12.51 -12.30
N GLY A 17 -13.99 -13.10 -12.42
CA GLY A 17 -13.86 -14.51 -12.73
C GLY A 17 -12.62 -14.80 -13.54
N GLY A 18 -12.48 -16.06 -13.95
CA GLY A 18 -11.40 -16.47 -14.84
C GLY A 18 -10.11 -16.86 -14.14
N HIS A 19 -9.88 -16.59 -12.86
CA HIS A 19 -8.63 -17.00 -12.18
C HIS A 19 -8.39 -18.53 -12.22
N ALA A 20 -9.43 -19.33 -11.96
CA ALA A 20 -9.33 -20.80 -12.02
C ALA A 20 -9.12 -21.30 -13.44
N ALA A 21 -9.76 -20.66 -14.43
CA ALA A 21 -9.55 -20.97 -15.84
C ALA A 21 -8.13 -20.56 -16.27
N ALA A 22 -7.72 -19.34 -15.98
CA ALA A 22 -6.36 -18.82 -16.20
C ALA A 22 -5.29 -19.71 -15.56
N ARG A 23 -5.52 -20.27 -14.37
CA ARG A 23 -4.60 -21.24 -13.76
C ARG A 23 -4.56 -22.57 -14.52
N ARG A 24 -5.71 -23.12 -14.89
CA ARG A 24 -5.80 -24.40 -15.62
C ARG A 24 -5.18 -24.29 -17.01
N ASP A 25 -5.41 -23.15 -17.67
CA ASP A 25 -5.01 -22.87 -19.04
C ASP A 25 -3.64 -22.15 -19.07
N ALA A 26 -3.00 -21.94 -17.92
CA ALA A 26 -1.69 -21.32 -17.83
C ALA A 26 -0.65 -22.20 -18.55
N PRO A 27 0.17 -21.62 -19.45
CA PRO A 27 1.30 -22.34 -20.00
C PRO A 27 2.23 -22.80 -18.88
N GLY A 28 2.87 -23.95 -19.06
CA GLY A 28 3.86 -24.48 -18.12
C GLY A 28 5.18 -23.70 -18.10
N ASP A 29 5.36 -22.78 -19.05
CA ASP A 29 6.49 -21.86 -19.19
C ASP A 29 6.01 -20.40 -19.23
N LEU A 30 6.97 -19.48 -19.22
CA LEU A 30 6.77 -18.02 -19.27
C LEU A 30 7.21 -17.43 -20.61
N GLY A 31 7.22 -18.24 -21.67
CA GLY A 31 7.65 -17.81 -23.00
C GLY A 31 6.91 -16.56 -23.48
N GLY A 32 7.66 -15.51 -23.80
CA GLY A 32 7.11 -14.24 -24.31
C GLY A 32 6.55 -13.30 -23.24
N VAL A 33 6.56 -13.67 -21.96
CA VAL A 33 6.18 -12.77 -20.86
C VAL A 33 7.30 -11.77 -20.59
N ARG A 34 6.98 -10.48 -20.54
CA ARG A 34 7.92 -9.40 -20.22
C ARG A 34 7.75 -8.95 -18.77
N ILE A 35 8.80 -9.04 -17.98
CA ILE A 35 8.78 -8.69 -16.55
C ILE A 35 9.74 -7.51 -16.33
N GLY A 36 9.21 -6.42 -15.79
CA GLY A 36 10.02 -5.31 -15.30
C GLY A 36 10.62 -5.65 -13.94
N LEU A 37 11.93 -5.57 -13.78
CA LEU A 37 12.59 -5.70 -12.48
C LEU A 37 12.76 -4.30 -11.88
N ASP A 38 12.07 -4.02 -10.77
CA ASP A 38 12.09 -2.69 -10.14
C ASP A 38 13.44 -2.43 -9.48
N ARG A 39 14.27 -1.65 -10.18
CA ARG A 39 15.65 -1.37 -9.76
C ARG A 39 15.71 -0.57 -8.47
N TRP A 40 14.84 0.43 -8.33
CA TRP A 40 14.79 1.25 -7.12
C TRP A 40 14.40 0.40 -5.91
N ALA A 41 13.42 -0.49 -6.07
CA ALA A 41 13.02 -1.38 -5.00
C ALA A 41 14.11 -2.38 -4.61
N LEU A 42 14.86 -2.92 -5.58
CA LEU A 42 16.02 -3.76 -5.32
C LEU A 42 17.13 -3.02 -4.57
N GLU A 43 17.43 -1.78 -4.97
CA GLU A 43 18.45 -0.94 -4.33
C GLU A 43 18.13 -0.67 -2.85
N GLU A 44 16.86 -0.70 -2.50
CA GLU A 44 16.34 -0.40 -1.16
C GLU A 44 16.13 -1.64 -0.30
N ALA A 45 16.31 -2.83 -0.89
CA ALA A 45 16.29 -4.09 -0.19
C ALA A 45 17.65 -4.40 0.44
N GLU A 46 17.60 -4.97 1.64
CA GLU A 46 18.74 -5.56 2.34
C GLU A 46 19.35 -6.70 1.50
N ALA A 47 20.66 -6.93 1.67
CA ALA A 47 21.41 -7.85 0.82
C ALA A 47 20.80 -9.27 0.71
N PRO A 48 20.30 -9.91 1.79
CA PRO A 48 19.68 -11.23 1.68
C PRO A 48 18.39 -11.22 0.84
N VAL A 49 17.57 -10.17 0.97
CA VAL A 49 16.32 -10.02 0.21
C VAL A 49 16.63 -9.75 -1.26
N ARG A 50 17.60 -8.87 -1.53
CA ARG A 50 18.07 -8.58 -2.89
C ARG A 50 18.55 -9.85 -3.59
N ALA A 51 19.42 -10.63 -2.94
CA ALA A 51 19.94 -11.88 -3.49
C ALA A 51 18.83 -12.90 -3.78
N ALA A 52 17.81 -12.98 -2.93
CA ALA A 52 16.66 -13.87 -3.16
C ALA A 52 15.82 -13.43 -4.38
N ILE A 53 15.62 -12.13 -4.58
CA ILE A 53 14.89 -11.60 -5.75
C ILE A 53 15.72 -11.76 -7.03
N GLU A 54 17.03 -11.54 -6.97
CA GLU A 54 17.94 -11.80 -8.09
C GLU A 54 17.91 -13.29 -8.49
N ALA A 55 17.99 -14.21 -7.53
CA ALA A 55 17.87 -15.65 -7.80
C ALA A 55 16.50 -16.02 -8.40
N ALA A 56 15.41 -15.44 -7.88
CA ALA A 56 14.08 -15.63 -8.47
C ALA A 56 14.00 -15.08 -9.90
N SER A 57 14.69 -13.97 -10.18
CA SER A 57 14.76 -13.37 -11.51
C SER A 57 15.42 -14.31 -12.52
N GLU A 58 16.48 -15.03 -12.13
CA GLU A 58 17.13 -16.03 -12.98
C GLU A 58 16.21 -17.23 -13.25
N VAL A 59 15.51 -17.73 -12.22
CA VAL A 59 14.52 -18.81 -12.40
C VAL A 59 13.42 -18.40 -13.39
N LEU A 60 12.94 -17.15 -13.34
CA LEU A 60 11.95 -16.66 -14.30
C LEU A 60 12.50 -16.62 -15.73
N LYS A 61 13.77 -16.22 -15.91
CA LYS A 61 14.46 -16.24 -17.22
C LYS A 61 14.61 -17.66 -17.75
N GLU A 62 15.04 -18.61 -16.90
CA GLU A 62 15.16 -20.04 -17.26
C GLU A 62 13.82 -20.63 -17.70
N ARG A 63 12.71 -20.12 -17.15
CA ARG A 63 11.35 -20.49 -17.55
C ARG A 63 10.85 -19.74 -18.79
N GLY A 64 11.67 -18.92 -19.44
CA GLY A 64 11.36 -18.28 -20.72
C GLY A 64 10.85 -16.84 -20.64
N ALA A 65 10.78 -16.24 -19.45
CA ALA A 65 10.43 -14.83 -19.30
C ALA A 65 11.58 -13.92 -19.78
N THR A 66 11.23 -12.76 -20.30
CA THR A 66 12.19 -11.68 -20.59
C THR A 66 12.15 -10.66 -19.48
N LEU A 67 13.31 -10.37 -18.88
CA LEU A 67 13.42 -9.40 -17.79
C LEU A 67 14.17 -8.16 -18.25
N ALA A 68 13.66 -6.98 -17.88
CA ALA A 68 14.32 -5.71 -18.09
C ALA A 68 14.30 -4.89 -16.80
N GLU A 69 15.41 -4.25 -16.46
CA GLU A 69 15.43 -3.28 -15.35
C GLU A 69 14.53 -2.09 -15.69
N VAL A 70 13.71 -1.69 -14.72
CA VAL A 70 12.82 -0.55 -14.84
C VAL A 70 12.87 0.29 -13.57
N THR A 71 12.64 1.59 -13.74
CA THR A 71 12.53 2.54 -12.63
C THR A 71 11.24 3.30 -12.75
N LEU A 72 10.41 3.23 -11.71
CA LEU A 72 9.21 4.04 -11.60
C LEU A 72 9.55 5.41 -11.03
N PRO A 73 9.15 6.51 -11.68
CA PRO A 73 9.38 7.84 -11.14
C PRO A 73 8.58 8.02 -9.85
N LEU A 74 9.16 8.73 -8.88
CA LEU A 74 8.52 9.15 -7.62
C LEU A 74 8.22 8.02 -6.62
N SER A 75 8.73 6.80 -6.83
CA SER A 75 8.53 5.69 -5.88
C SER A 75 8.99 6.04 -4.45
N GLU A 76 10.08 6.80 -4.32
CA GLU A 76 10.60 7.32 -3.05
C GLU A 76 9.64 8.25 -2.29
N HIS A 77 8.68 8.85 -2.98
CA HIS A 77 7.69 9.73 -2.39
C HIS A 77 6.35 9.03 -2.10
N ALA A 78 6.18 7.79 -2.55
CA ALA A 78 4.95 7.03 -2.36
C ALA A 78 4.60 6.88 -0.88
N LEU A 79 5.59 6.62 -0.01
CA LEU A 79 5.39 6.51 1.43
C LEU A 79 4.81 7.80 2.02
N SER A 80 5.37 8.95 1.66
CA SER A 80 4.92 10.26 2.15
C SER A 80 3.52 10.59 1.65
N ALA A 81 3.24 10.36 0.37
CA ALA A 81 1.91 10.60 -0.19
C ALA A 81 0.86 9.68 0.46
N TYR A 82 1.17 8.40 0.62
CA TYR A 82 0.30 7.46 1.31
C TYR A 82 0.05 7.87 2.76
N ALA A 83 1.08 8.27 3.51
CA ALA A 83 0.93 8.68 4.89
C ALA A 83 -0.07 9.84 5.05
N LEU A 84 -0.04 10.82 4.15
CA LEU A 84 -0.99 11.94 4.13
C LEU A 84 -2.39 11.50 3.71
N ILE A 85 -2.52 10.76 2.60
CA ILE A 85 -3.82 10.32 2.07
C ILE A 85 -4.52 9.41 3.09
N ALA A 86 -3.83 8.36 3.54
CA ALA A 86 -4.38 7.39 4.47
C ALA A 86 -4.73 8.03 5.82
N ALA A 87 -3.92 8.96 6.34
CA ALA A 87 -4.23 9.66 7.58
C ALA A 87 -5.46 10.57 7.42
N ALA A 88 -5.53 11.35 6.33
CA ALA A 88 -6.67 12.22 6.02
C ALA A 88 -7.97 11.41 5.94
N GLU A 89 -7.99 10.35 5.15
CA GLU A 89 -9.16 9.49 4.98
C GLU A 89 -9.50 8.73 6.26
N ALA A 90 -8.52 8.22 7.00
CA ALA A 90 -8.73 7.60 8.30
C ALA A 90 -9.36 8.58 9.30
N SER A 91 -8.91 9.84 9.33
CA SER A 91 -9.46 10.84 10.26
C SER A 91 -10.96 11.09 10.05
N SER A 92 -11.41 11.10 8.79
CA SER A 92 -12.82 11.18 8.40
C SER A 92 -13.56 9.88 8.73
N ASN A 93 -13.02 8.73 8.29
CA ASN A 93 -13.67 7.43 8.48
C ASN A 93 -13.89 7.09 9.96
N LEU A 94 -12.93 7.43 10.82
CA LEU A 94 -12.97 7.18 12.25
C LEU A 94 -13.76 8.25 13.03
N ALA A 95 -14.24 9.32 12.40
CA ALA A 95 -15.08 10.32 13.07
C ALA A 95 -16.40 9.73 13.59
N ARG A 96 -16.89 8.64 12.96
CA ARG A 96 -18.13 7.95 13.35
C ARG A 96 -18.08 7.28 14.72
N PHE A 97 -16.88 7.01 15.26
CA PHE A 97 -16.71 6.36 16.55
C PHE A 97 -16.74 7.41 17.66
N ASP A 98 -17.93 7.55 18.25
CA ASP A 98 -18.27 8.64 19.16
C ASP A 98 -19.02 8.15 20.43
N GLY A 99 -19.35 6.86 20.50
CA GLY A 99 -20.06 6.23 21.61
C GLY A 99 -21.55 6.54 21.67
N VAL A 100 -22.15 7.14 20.63
CA VAL A 100 -23.58 7.49 20.61
C VAL A 100 -24.42 6.33 20.12
N ARG A 101 -24.08 5.78 18.95
CA ARG A 101 -24.86 4.70 18.29
C ARG A 101 -24.39 3.31 18.71
N PHE A 102 -23.09 3.14 18.94
CA PHE A 102 -22.48 1.85 19.23
C PHE A 102 -21.09 2.02 19.87
N GLY A 103 -20.57 0.91 20.42
CA GLY A 103 -19.21 0.82 20.94
C GLY A 103 -19.03 1.42 22.34
N ARG A 104 -17.76 1.67 22.69
CA ARG A 104 -17.39 2.24 23.99
C ARG A 104 -18.01 3.63 24.15
N ARG A 105 -18.53 3.93 25.34
CA ARG A 105 -19.00 5.26 25.72
C ARG A 105 -18.47 5.64 27.10
N GLU A 106 -17.80 6.77 27.17
CA GLU A 106 -17.30 7.38 28.41
C GLU A 106 -18.17 8.59 28.74
N ARG A 107 -19.33 8.37 29.37
CA ARG A 107 -20.24 9.47 29.72
C ARG A 107 -19.54 10.48 30.63
N ARG A 108 -19.72 11.76 30.33
CA ARG A 108 -19.20 12.91 31.09
C ARG A 108 -20.31 13.93 31.27
N GLU A 109 -19.97 15.04 31.91
CA GLU A 109 -20.85 16.17 32.26
C GLU A 109 -21.62 16.72 31.05
N ASP A 110 -20.96 16.79 29.89
CA ASP A 110 -21.57 17.25 28.64
C ASP A 110 -21.20 16.34 27.44
N LEU A 111 -21.82 16.64 26.30
CA LEU A 111 -21.65 15.87 25.07
C LEU A 111 -20.22 15.97 24.52
N MET A 112 -19.60 17.15 24.55
CA MET A 112 -18.23 17.36 24.06
C MET A 112 -17.21 16.66 24.95
N ALA A 113 -17.36 16.74 26.26
CA ALA A 113 -16.57 16.00 27.23
C ALA A 113 -16.73 14.48 27.02
N THR A 114 -17.95 14.01 26.76
CA THR A 114 -18.23 12.61 26.45
C THR A 114 -17.49 12.17 25.18
N TYR A 115 -17.53 12.96 24.10
CA TYR A 115 -16.81 12.66 22.86
C TYR A 115 -15.29 12.61 23.07
N ARG A 116 -14.72 13.61 23.73
CA ARG A 116 -13.28 13.68 24.01
C ARG A 116 -12.81 12.51 24.87
N ALA A 117 -13.53 12.20 25.95
CA ALA A 117 -13.19 11.08 26.82
C ALA A 117 -13.32 9.73 26.11
N THR A 118 -14.40 9.54 25.35
CA THR A 118 -14.68 8.28 24.63
C THR A 118 -13.59 8.00 23.60
N ARG A 119 -13.26 8.99 22.76
CA ARG A 119 -12.23 8.84 21.73
C ARG A 119 -10.82 8.79 22.31
N GLY A 120 -10.54 9.61 23.34
CA GLY A 120 -9.23 9.68 23.98
C GLY A 120 -8.81 8.37 24.66
N ARG A 121 -9.77 7.69 25.31
CA ARG A 121 -9.57 6.39 25.95
C ARG A 121 -9.82 5.19 25.03
N GLY A 122 -10.65 5.36 24.00
CA GLY A 122 -11.02 4.29 23.07
C GLY A 122 -9.98 4.02 22.00
N PHE A 123 -9.28 5.05 21.49
CA PHE A 123 -8.26 4.87 20.46
C PHE A 123 -6.86 4.65 21.04
N GLY A 124 -6.15 3.68 20.45
CA GLY A 124 -4.73 3.45 20.72
C GLY A 124 -3.83 4.59 20.22
N PRO A 125 -2.55 4.62 20.63
CA PRO A 125 -1.62 5.69 20.30
C PRO A 125 -1.44 5.95 18.80
N GLU A 126 -1.24 4.90 17.99
CA GLU A 126 -1.03 5.04 16.54
C GLU A 126 -2.28 5.58 15.83
N VAL A 127 -3.46 5.10 16.22
CA VAL A 127 -4.73 5.59 15.68
C VAL A 127 -4.91 7.08 15.97
N LYS A 128 -4.62 7.50 17.21
CA LYS A 128 -4.66 8.92 17.59
C LYS A 128 -3.66 9.76 16.78
N ARG A 129 -2.44 9.27 16.56
CA ARG A 129 -1.42 9.92 15.73
C ARG A 129 -1.92 10.15 14.31
N ARG A 130 -2.52 9.13 13.68
CA ARG A 130 -3.10 9.20 12.33
C ARG A 130 -4.28 10.16 12.24
N ILE A 131 -5.18 10.17 13.23
CA ILE A 131 -6.30 11.13 13.27
C ILE A 131 -5.78 12.57 13.37
N LEU A 132 -4.81 12.83 14.24
CA LEU A 132 -4.23 14.18 14.39
C LEU A 132 -3.55 14.64 13.09
N LEU A 133 -2.74 13.78 12.47
CA LEU A 133 -2.10 14.09 11.19
C LEU A 133 -3.13 14.34 10.08
N GLY A 134 -4.16 13.50 9.99
CA GLY A 134 -5.20 13.61 8.97
C GLY A 134 -6.05 14.86 9.11
N THR A 135 -6.49 15.18 10.34
CA THR A 135 -7.23 16.41 10.62
C THR A 135 -6.41 17.66 10.32
N TYR A 136 -5.09 17.62 10.57
CA TYR A 136 -4.19 18.70 10.17
C TYR A 136 -4.04 18.80 8.65
N ALA A 137 -3.85 17.68 7.97
CA ALA A 137 -3.70 17.63 6.51
C ALA A 137 -4.95 18.13 5.74
N LEU A 138 -6.13 18.04 6.35
CA LEU A 138 -7.40 18.50 5.78
C LEU A 138 -7.80 19.92 6.24
N ARG A 139 -7.00 20.57 7.10
CA ARG A 139 -7.31 21.90 7.62
C ARG A 139 -7.32 22.93 6.49
N ALA A 140 -8.29 23.83 6.50
CA ALA A 140 -8.33 24.98 5.58
C ALA A 140 -7.01 25.77 5.61
N GLY A 141 -6.46 26.05 4.43
CA GLY A 141 -5.15 26.69 4.25
C GLY A 141 -3.94 25.74 4.25
N TYR A 142 -4.14 24.45 4.53
CA TYR A 142 -3.11 23.40 4.43
C TYR A 142 -3.49 22.25 3.50
N ALA A 143 -4.78 22.09 3.18
CA ALA A 143 -5.28 21.00 2.34
C ALA A 143 -4.66 20.99 0.92
N ASP A 144 -4.52 22.16 0.30
CA ASP A 144 -3.87 22.37 -0.99
C ASP A 144 -2.38 21.96 -0.95
N ARG A 145 -1.70 22.28 0.15
CA ARG A 145 -0.26 22.03 0.33
C ARG A 145 0.07 20.58 0.71
N LEU A 146 -0.87 19.87 1.31
CA LEU A 146 -0.66 18.52 1.86
C LEU A 146 -1.50 17.47 1.13
N TYR A 147 -2.81 17.44 1.38
CA TYR A 147 -3.67 16.38 0.86
C TYR A 147 -3.79 16.42 -0.66
N GLU A 148 -4.07 17.58 -1.24
CA GLU A 148 -4.17 17.74 -2.70
C GLU A 148 -2.82 17.51 -3.38
N LYS A 149 -1.71 17.95 -2.76
CA LYS A 149 -0.35 17.67 -3.26
C LYS A 149 -0.06 16.17 -3.27
N ALA A 150 -0.47 15.43 -2.23
CA ALA A 150 -0.32 13.98 -2.17
C ALA A 150 -1.19 13.28 -3.24
N LEU A 151 -2.41 13.75 -3.49
CA LEU A 151 -3.25 13.25 -4.58
C LEU A 151 -2.66 13.52 -5.96
N ALA A 152 -2.04 14.69 -6.17
CA ALA A 152 -1.33 15.00 -7.41
C ALA A 152 -0.15 14.05 -7.62
N LEU A 153 0.61 13.73 -6.56
CA LEU A 153 1.67 12.73 -6.63
C LEU A 153 1.13 11.34 -6.98
N ARG A 154 0.03 10.92 -6.34
CA ARG A 154 -0.66 9.67 -6.66
C ARG A 154 -1.05 9.61 -8.14
N ALA A 155 -1.57 10.70 -8.71
CA ALA A 155 -1.93 10.75 -10.13
C ALA A 155 -0.70 10.54 -11.04
N ARG A 156 0.43 11.18 -10.72
CA ARG A 156 1.71 10.99 -11.46
C ARG A 156 2.26 9.57 -11.34
N LEU A 157 2.11 8.95 -10.17
CA LEU A 157 2.48 7.55 -9.96
C LEU A 157 1.64 6.61 -10.85
N ILE A 158 0.32 6.83 -10.92
CA ILE A 158 -0.60 6.08 -11.78
C ILE A 158 -0.19 6.22 -13.26
N GLU A 159 0.12 7.43 -13.70
CA GLU A 159 0.63 7.68 -15.06
C GLU A 159 1.93 6.93 -15.34
N GLY A 160 2.86 6.93 -14.37
CA GLY A 160 4.12 6.18 -14.43
C GLY A 160 3.90 4.68 -14.62
N TYR A 161 3.03 4.06 -13.81
CA TYR A 161 2.68 2.65 -13.97
C TYR A 161 2.01 2.35 -15.31
N ARG A 162 1.06 3.21 -15.75
CA ARG A 162 0.43 3.06 -17.07
C ARG A 162 1.45 3.11 -18.20
N ALA A 163 2.46 3.97 -18.08
CA ALA A 163 3.53 4.06 -19.06
C ALA A 163 4.42 2.81 -19.04
N LEU A 164 4.79 2.34 -17.86
CA LEU A 164 5.59 1.15 -17.65
C LEU A 164 4.93 -0.10 -18.24
N PHE A 165 3.64 -0.32 -17.97
CA PHE A 165 2.92 -1.50 -18.46
C PHE A 165 2.65 -1.51 -19.97
N ARG A 166 3.13 -0.50 -20.72
CA ARG A 166 3.19 -0.58 -22.20
C ARG A 166 4.38 -1.44 -22.65
N SER A 167 5.46 -1.48 -21.89
CA SER A 167 6.69 -2.22 -22.23
C SER A 167 6.85 -3.54 -21.48
N VAL A 168 6.14 -3.74 -20.36
CA VAL A 168 6.16 -4.96 -19.55
C VAL A 168 4.76 -5.45 -19.22
N ASP A 169 4.60 -6.74 -18.96
CA ASP A 169 3.32 -7.38 -18.63
C ASP A 169 3.14 -7.52 -17.11
N ALA A 170 4.24 -7.60 -16.36
CA ALA A 170 4.26 -7.63 -14.90
C ALA A 170 5.49 -6.89 -14.34
N LEU A 171 5.45 -6.58 -13.05
CA LEU A 171 6.57 -5.99 -12.29
C LEU A 171 7.01 -6.96 -11.19
N LEU A 172 8.31 -7.25 -11.13
CA LEU A 172 8.96 -7.98 -10.04
C LEU A 172 9.63 -6.97 -9.11
N SER A 173 9.27 -7.03 -7.83
CA SER A 173 9.82 -6.19 -6.77
C SER A 173 9.91 -7.00 -5.49
N PRO A 174 10.92 -6.76 -4.62
CA PRO A 174 10.85 -7.21 -3.23
C PRO A 174 9.54 -6.70 -2.58
N THR A 175 8.90 -7.55 -1.77
CA THR A 175 7.69 -7.15 -1.03
C THR A 175 8.03 -6.29 0.19
N SER A 176 9.15 -6.57 0.85
CA SER A 176 9.65 -5.86 2.04
C SER A 176 11.13 -5.54 1.84
N PRO A 177 11.65 -4.42 2.37
CA PRO A 177 13.07 -4.11 2.33
C PRO A 177 13.95 -5.15 3.05
N GLY A 178 13.43 -5.71 4.14
CA GLY A 178 14.14 -6.70 4.96
C GLY A 178 13.25 -7.89 5.31
N THR A 179 13.82 -8.86 6.02
CA THR A 179 13.07 -9.99 6.57
C THR A 179 12.25 -9.58 7.79
N ALA A 180 11.48 -10.52 8.36
CA ALA A 180 10.68 -10.25 9.54
C ALA A 180 11.57 -9.80 10.71
N PHE A 181 11.25 -8.64 11.29
CA PHE A 181 11.88 -8.13 12.51
C PHE A 181 11.22 -8.71 13.76
N ARG A 182 11.91 -8.65 14.91
CA ARG A 182 11.40 -9.21 16.18
C ARG A 182 10.25 -8.39 16.75
N LEU A 183 9.43 -9.04 17.58
CA LEU A 183 8.40 -8.35 18.35
C LEU A 183 9.04 -7.29 19.25
N GLY A 184 8.46 -6.09 19.26
CA GLY A 184 8.97 -4.96 20.05
C GLY A 184 10.05 -4.12 19.36
N GLU A 185 10.73 -4.66 18.34
CA GLU A 185 11.96 -4.07 17.78
C GLU A 185 11.76 -2.66 17.20
N ARG A 186 10.56 -2.34 16.71
CA ARG A 186 10.25 -1.08 16.02
C ARG A 186 9.10 -0.29 16.66
N LEU A 187 8.72 -0.60 17.90
CA LEU A 187 7.57 0.06 18.55
C LEU A 187 7.85 1.53 18.90
N ASP A 188 9.09 1.84 19.27
CA ASP A 188 9.48 3.19 19.70
C ASP A 188 9.91 4.10 18.54
N ASP A 189 10.07 3.54 17.33
CA ASP A 189 10.38 4.28 16.10
C ASP A 189 9.30 4.04 15.01
N PRO A 190 8.22 4.84 15.02
CA PRO A 190 7.16 4.75 14.02
C PRO A 190 7.64 4.94 12.57
N LEU A 191 8.71 5.70 12.35
CA LEU A 191 9.22 5.93 10.99
C LEU A 191 9.88 4.66 10.45
N SER A 192 10.67 3.96 11.26
CA SER A 192 11.23 2.66 10.90
C SER A 192 10.16 1.58 10.70
N MET A 193 9.03 1.67 11.43
CA MET A 193 7.87 0.81 11.15
C MET A 193 7.28 1.11 9.76
N TYR A 194 7.04 2.39 9.42
CA TYR A 194 6.44 2.74 8.13
C TYR A 194 7.34 2.44 6.94
N ARG A 195 8.66 2.47 7.13
CA ARG A 195 9.63 2.06 6.09
C ARG A 195 9.46 0.61 5.68
N ALA A 196 8.88 -0.26 6.50
CA ALA A 196 8.61 -1.65 6.13
C ALA A 196 7.65 -1.75 4.91
N ASP A 197 6.72 -0.79 4.77
CA ASP A 197 5.71 -0.81 3.71
C ASP A 197 6.16 -0.08 2.43
N ARG A 198 7.35 0.54 2.42
CA ARG A 198 7.78 1.45 1.33
C ARG A 198 7.69 0.82 -0.07
N LEU A 199 7.84 -0.51 -0.19
CA LEU A 199 7.83 -1.25 -1.46
C LEU A 199 6.42 -1.73 -1.85
N THR A 200 5.45 -1.71 -0.94
CA THR A 200 4.04 -2.12 -1.19
C THR A 200 3.11 -0.93 -1.44
N LEU A 201 3.46 0.24 -0.91
CA LEU A 201 2.64 1.45 -1.04
C LEU A 201 2.50 1.98 -2.48
N PRO A 202 3.54 1.94 -3.35
CA PRO A 202 3.39 2.40 -4.73
C PRO A 202 2.25 1.70 -5.49
N SER A 203 2.17 0.37 -5.44
CA SER A 203 1.11 -0.39 -6.14
C SER A 203 -0.28 -0.12 -5.55
N SER A 204 -0.36 0.00 -4.22
CA SER A 204 -1.60 0.34 -3.51
C SER A 204 -2.12 1.72 -3.90
N LEU A 205 -1.24 2.74 -3.94
CA LEU A 205 -1.59 4.09 -4.40
C LEU A 205 -2.04 4.08 -5.85
N ALA A 206 -1.42 3.27 -6.70
CA ALA A 206 -1.79 3.13 -8.10
C ALA A 206 -3.10 2.34 -8.32
N GLY A 207 -3.63 1.68 -7.29
CA GLY A 207 -4.82 0.83 -7.38
C GLY A 207 -4.58 -0.44 -8.20
N LEU A 208 -3.36 -0.97 -8.18
CA LEU A 208 -2.96 -2.13 -8.96
C LEU A 208 -3.11 -3.44 -8.16
N PRO A 209 -3.41 -4.57 -8.83
CA PRO A 209 -3.28 -5.87 -8.20
C PRO A 209 -1.80 -6.18 -7.94
N ALA A 210 -1.50 -6.78 -6.78
CA ALA A 210 -0.18 -7.25 -6.42
C ALA A 210 -0.26 -8.61 -5.71
N LEU A 211 0.76 -9.44 -5.89
CA LEU A 211 0.91 -10.74 -5.25
C LEU A 211 2.27 -10.80 -4.56
N SER A 212 2.31 -11.38 -3.37
CA SER A 212 3.55 -11.70 -2.65
C SER A 212 3.71 -13.21 -2.65
N LEU A 213 4.88 -13.67 -3.13
CA LEU A 213 5.22 -15.08 -3.22
C LEU A 213 6.55 -15.32 -2.48
N PRO A 214 6.70 -16.44 -1.75
CA PRO A 214 7.97 -16.77 -1.12
C PRO A 214 8.99 -17.12 -2.20
N VAL A 215 10.14 -16.44 -2.18
CA VAL A 215 11.23 -16.63 -3.16
C VAL A 215 12.55 -17.08 -2.52
N GLY A 216 12.61 -17.17 -1.19
CA GLY A 216 13.80 -17.59 -0.47
C GLY A 216 13.57 -17.59 1.04
N MET A 217 14.58 -18.09 1.74
CA MET A 217 14.72 -18.03 3.20
C MET A 217 16.10 -17.45 3.51
N ALA A 218 16.20 -16.68 4.59
CA ALA A 218 17.44 -16.12 5.11
C ALA A 218 17.74 -16.71 6.48
#